data_AF-A0A1F6ZDX8-F1
#
_entry.id   AF-A0A1F6ZDX8-F1
#
_cell.length_a   1.000
_cell.length_b   1.000
_cell.length_c   1.000
_cell.angle_alpha   90.00
_cell.angle_beta   90.00
_cell.angle_gamma   90.00
#
_symmetry.space_group_name_H-M   'P 1'
#
loop_
_entity.id
_entity.type
_entity.pdbx_description
1 polymer ?
#
loop_
_entity_poly.entity_id
_entity_poly.type
_entity_poly.pdbx_seq_one_letter_code
_entity_poly.pdbx_strand_id
1 'polypeptide(L)'
;MKKVMVERVLFITIISIFLCSGIFAVTSGTCAIISRGGCGNNATTGYIVMGLSSATNAHGENYTTTGIYPYVLCCDFGNGVQPNECIDNPNPIIKLSSSTNAHAEIPSGTTYSTKVCYEDLQCIGTTSDCGSGNAINYPLGIVSLSSVTNAHIGGINDYPTKICCRSSLFTGCNMVSATWNQDSVEDGTKVYLEITGSSSADCSGKSVAFNVEGEGGSDIVECNASTFAEEGSEYCDLKVSFAGATARGSWYAEHQRCGIWPFEHDCKYSFTATLAKNPDVNILSGAPIPLLTVEEREGGIDNFCAVNNIQSCEDYKNEPDCSSDAGLCNVAKDSGGGIVDCNSESIVCACAWDSIESKCRFGYTEIGGGNNCDPATDEACCEPGETLCADNICKDDCGAIGDNCNEDEICDANEGCTCRDCDGKQDSCDYGSICSEFFGACACDYGFTLCRDGEISYCNLGNTCPSGQIPGNNNGTCDFGIDGCLSPDCPDGSQDTCVLGTYCMNGKCSSVEAPPITLGNCKITQEVITDCEEGGGIKTIRITGTWTGEGECGQACQKCNAMDDTPITVPCPAQVQLPFFDYIGIIATITAIVIIYVLLVLKKKVKRKKIGKKKK
;
A
#
# COMPACT_ATOMS: atom_id res chain seq x y z
N MET A 1 35.13 23.90 32.70
CA MET A 1 33.97 23.39 31.93
C MET A 1 34.32 22.96 30.51
N LYS A 2 35.09 23.73 29.72
CA LYS A 2 35.48 23.36 28.33
C LYS A 2 36.00 21.92 28.11
N LYS A 3 36.71 21.33 29.07
CA LYS A 3 37.30 19.98 28.93
C LYS A 3 36.30 18.83 29.11
N VAL A 4 35.21 19.06 29.86
CA VAL A 4 34.16 18.05 30.08
C VAL A 4 33.18 18.02 28.90
N MET A 5 32.97 19.17 28.25
CA MET A 5 32.14 19.28 27.05
C MET A 5 32.75 18.54 25.85
N VAL A 6 34.08 18.66 25.64
CA VAL A 6 34.77 17.97 24.54
C VAL A 6 34.81 16.45 24.72
N GLU A 7 34.95 15.93 25.94
CA GLU A 7 34.91 14.48 26.21
C GLU A 7 33.50 13.88 26.02
N ARG A 8 32.42 14.66 26.22
CA ARG A 8 31.04 14.21 26.00
C ARG A 8 30.62 14.24 24.54
N VAL A 9 31.02 15.28 23.79
CA VAL A 9 30.71 15.40 22.35
C VAL A 9 31.35 14.23 21.58
N LEU A 10 32.63 13.92 21.81
CA LEU A 10 33.31 12.84 21.10
C LEU A 10 32.68 11.46 21.33
N PHE A 11 32.16 11.20 22.54
CA PHE A 11 31.54 9.91 22.87
C PHE A 11 30.17 9.75 22.19
N ILE A 12 29.38 10.83 22.13
CA ILE A 12 28.09 10.84 21.44
C ILE A 12 28.31 10.67 19.92
N THR A 13 29.31 11.33 19.34
CA THR A 13 29.60 11.20 17.90
C THR A 13 30.00 9.77 17.49
N ILE A 14 30.78 9.06 18.32
CA ILE A 14 31.19 7.68 18.02
C ILE A 14 30.00 6.71 18.12
N ILE A 15 29.09 6.91 19.09
CA ILE A 15 27.86 6.12 19.23
C ILE A 15 26.91 6.39 18.06
N SER A 16 26.77 7.65 17.63
CA SER A 16 25.96 8.01 16.47
C SER A 16 26.48 7.37 15.19
N ILE A 17 27.80 7.35 14.97
CA ILE A 17 28.41 6.69 13.80
C ILE A 17 28.15 5.17 13.83
N PHE A 18 28.19 4.53 14.99
CA PHE A 18 27.92 3.10 15.14
C PHE A 18 26.43 2.74 15.00
N LEU A 19 25.52 3.62 15.42
CA LEU A 19 24.07 3.43 15.28
C LEU A 19 23.61 3.73 13.85
N CYS A 20 24.16 4.75 13.20
CA CYS A 20 23.83 5.08 11.81
C CYS A 20 24.38 4.04 10.82
N SER A 21 25.51 3.39 11.09
CA SER A 21 26.09 2.40 10.14
C SER A 21 25.40 1.03 10.13
N GLY A 22 24.41 0.79 11.00
CA GLY A 22 23.63 -0.46 11.05
C GLY A 22 22.26 -0.38 10.37
N ILE A 23 21.84 0.78 9.86
CA ILE A 23 20.49 1.05 9.35
C ILE A 23 20.60 1.63 7.94
N PHE A 24 21.08 0.84 6.99
CA PHE A 24 21.02 1.12 5.55
C PHE A 24 20.98 -0.26 4.88
N ALA A 25 20.06 -0.64 3.98
CA ALA A 25 19.01 0.08 3.29
C ALA A 25 17.97 -0.98 2.88
N VAL A 26 16.69 -0.74 3.14
CA VAL A 26 15.63 -1.43 2.41
C VAL A 26 15.46 -0.64 1.12
N THR A 27 16.33 -0.89 0.14
CA THR A 27 16.20 -0.28 -1.18
C THR A 27 14.97 -0.88 -1.86
N SER A 28 13.87 -0.14 -1.85
CA SER A 28 12.69 -0.46 -2.65
C SER A 28 13.11 -0.58 -4.12
N GLY A 29 12.61 -1.60 -4.82
CA GLY A 29 13.00 -1.85 -6.21
C GLY A 29 14.30 -2.65 -6.41
N THR A 30 14.69 -3.51 -5.46
CA THR A 30 15.78 -4.47 -5.66
C THR A 30 15.29 -5.91 -5.59
N CYS A 31 15.92 -6.79 -6.38
CA CYS A 31 15.80 -8.23 -6.18
C CYS A 31 16.95 -8.74 -5.35
N ALA A 32 16.67 -9.60 -4.38
CA ALA A 32 17.69 -10.22 -3.56
C ALA A 32 17.35 -11.67 -3.24
N ILE A 33 18.38 -12.50 -3.10
CA ILE A 33 18.22 -13.84 -2.53
C ILE A 33 18.26 -13.70 -1.01
N ILE A 34 17.12 -13.93 -0.37
CA ILE A 34 16.96 -13.80 1.08
C ILE A 34 16.31 -15.07 1.64
N SER A 35 16.29 -15.19 2.97
CA SER A 35 15.52 -16.27 3.61
C SER A 35 14.05 -16.13 3.24
N ARG A 36 13.35 -17.25 3.05
CA ARG A 36 11.93 -17.25 2.63
C ARG A 36 11.06 -16.40 3.56
N GLY A 37 11.29 -16.47 4.87
CA GLY A 37 10.57 -15.66 5.85
C GLY A 37 10.95 -14.18 5.89
N GLY A 38 12.05 -13.77 5.25
CA GLY A 38 12.43 -12.36 5.09
C GLY A 38 11.76 -11.67 3.90
N CYS A 39 11.17 -12.43 2.97
CA CYS A 39 10.48 -11.89 1.79
C CYS A 39 9.04 -11.52 2.14
N GLY A 40 8.90 -10.39 2.87
CA GLY A 40 7.62 -9.81 3.29
C GLY A 40 6.89 -10.62 4.37
N ASN A 41 6.65 -10.01 5.54
CA ASN A 41 5.82 -10.62 6.60
C ASN A 41 4.31 -10.66 6.27
N ASN A 42 3.89 -10.07 5.15
CA ASN A 42 2.51 -10.12 4.67
C ASN A 42 2.35 -11.23 3.65
N ALA A 43 1.65 -12.28 4.06
CA ALA A 43 1.52 -13.62 3.46
C ALA A 43 0.95 -13.70 2.02
N THR A 44 0.87 -12.61 1.27
CA THR A 44 0.63 -12.66 -0.16
C THR A 44 1.94 -12.97 -0.87
N THR A 45 2.02 -14.12 -1.53
CA THR A 45 3.16 -14.68 -2.28
C THR A 45 3.67 -13.78 -3.43
N GLY A 46 3.21 -12.53 -3.50
CA GLY A 46 3.42 -11.61 -4.61
C GLY A 46 4.88 -11.23 -4.85
N TYR A 47 5.73 -11.26 -3.83
CA TYR A 47 7.14 -10.85 -3.97
C TYR A 47 8.11 -12.02 -4.23
N ILE A 48 7.62 -13.26 -4.09
CA ILE A 48 8.45 -14.45 -4.27
C ILE A 48 8.46 -14.82 -5.75
N VAL A 49 9.61 -14.62 -6.39
CA VAL A 49 9.82 -14.98 -7.80
C VAL A 49 10.05 -16.48 -7.98
N MET A 50 10.87 -17.06 -7.09
CA MET A 50 11.20 -18.49 -7.09
C MET A 50 11.84 -18.91 -5.77
N GLY A 51 11.79 -20.21 -5.45
CA GLY A 51 12.52 -20.78 -4.31
C GLY A 51 13.92 -21.24 -4.68
N LEU A 52 14.84 -21.21 -3.71
CA LEU A 52 16.27 -21.48 -3.89
C LEU A 52 16.84 -22.31 -2.74
N SER A 53 17.50 -23.42 -3.04
CA SER A 53 18.04 -24.34 -2.00
C SER A 53 19.18 -23.73 -1.15
N SER A 54 19.80 -22.64 -1.61
CA SER A 54 20.93 -21.94 -0.98
C SER A 54 20.96 -20.47 -1.42
N ALA A 55 21.73 -19.62 -0.74
CA ALA A 55 21.89 -18.22 -1.14
C ALA A 55 22.87 -18.01 -2.32
N THR A 56 23.88 -18.89 -2.48
CA THR A 56 24.99 -18.66 -3.42
C THR A 56 25.22 -19.78 -4.43
N ASN A 57 24.64 -20.95 -4.19
CA ASN A 57 24.82 -22.14 -5.02
C ASN A 57 23.60 -23.04 -4.90
N ALA A 58 22.54 -22.68 -5.63
CA ALA A 58 21.21 -23.20 -5.44
C ALA A 58 20.70 -23.99 -6.65
N HIS A 59 19.91 -25.00 -6.34
CA HIS A 59 18.86 -25.48 -7.23
C HIS A 59 17.64 -24.57 -7.09
N GLY A 60 16.91 -24.39 -8.19
CA GLY A 60 15.69 -23.60 -8.24
C GLY A 60 14.43 -24.43 -8.08
N GLU A 61 13.38 -23.82 -7.55
CA GLU A 61 12.00 -24.30 -7.63
C GLU A 61 11.06 -23.18 -8.09
N ASN A 62 10.02 -23.57 -8.81
CA ASN A 62 8.95 -22.66 -9.22
C ASN A 62 8.24 -22.10 -7.95
N TYR A 63 7.85 -20.83 -7.96
CA TYR A 63 7.15 -20.19 -6.84
C TYR A 63 5.88 -20.94 -6.40
N THR A 64 5.18 -21.60 -7.33
CA THR A 64 3.98 -22.41 -7.06
C THR A 64 4.28 -23.66 -6.24
N THR A 65 5.52 -24.17 -6.31
CA THR A 65 5.98 -25.28 -5.48
C THR A 65 6.33 -24.72 -4.11
N THR A 66 5.32 -24.57 -3.24
CA THR A 66 5.51 -23.88 -1.97
C THR A 66 6.29 -24.71 -0.94
N GLY A 67 7.34 -24.12 -0.37
CA GLY A 67 7.83 -24.46 0.97
C GLY A 67 8.97 -25.45 1.09
N ILE A 68 9.58 -25.92 0.01
CA ILE A 68 10.70 -26.88 0.11
C ILE A 68 12.01 -26.16 0.45
N TYR A 69 12.26 -24.99 -0.16
CA TYR A 69 13.52 -24.31 0.01
C TYR A 69 13.54 -23.15 1.01
N PRO A 70 14.63 -23.00 1.81
CA PRO A 70 14.73 -22.00 2.86
C PRO A 70 15.04 -20.60 2.35
N TYR A 71 15.50 -20.46 1.09
CA TYR A 71 15.74 -19.17 0.45
C TYR A 71 14.78 -18.95 -0.71
N VAL A 72 14.58 -17.69 -1.07
CA VAL A 72 13.80 -17.26 -2.23
C VAL A 72 14.51 -16.13 -2.93
N LEU A 73 14.29 -16.01 -4.24
CA LEU A 73 14.50 -14.76 -4.94
C LEU A 73 13.29 -13.88 -4.65
N CYS A 74 13.52 -12.82 -3.89
CA CYS A 74 12.50 -11.83 -3.53
C CYS A 74 12.68 -10.59 -4.39
N CYS A 75 11.62 -10.10 -5.01
CA CYS A 75 11.62 -8.87 -5.78
C CYS A 75 10.43 -8.01 -5.35
N ASP A 76 10.68 -6.74 -5.07
CA ASP A 76 9.65 -5.78 -4.65
C ASP A 76 9.43 -4.73 -5.74
N PHE A 77 8.82 -5.14 -6.85
CA PHE A 77 8.52 -4.24 -7.99
C PHE A 77 7.04 -3.87 -8.14
N GLY A 78 6.11 -4.51 -7.43
CA GLY A 78 4.69 -4.37 -7.73
C GLY A 78 3.74 -4.52 -6.56
N ASN A 79 2.46 -4.44 -6.91
CA ASN A 79 1.34 -4.37 -5.98
C ASN A 79 0.90 -5.78 -5.50
N GLY A 80 1.71 -6.81 -5.81
CA GLY A 80 1.43 -8.21 -5.49
C GLY A 80 0.33 -8.89 -6.30
N VAL A 81 -0.23 -8.25 -7.35
CA VAL A 81 -1.51 -8.67 -7.94
C VAL A 81 -1.42 -9.91 -8.83
N GLN A 82 -0.41 -10.09 -9.70
CA GLN A 82 -0.19 -11.35 -10.44
C GLN A 82 1.27 -11.43 -10.93
N PRO A 83 2.24 -11.73 -10.05
CA PRO A 83 3.62 -11.50 -10.41
C PRO A 83 4.14 -12.59 -11.33
N ASN A 84 3.68 -13.84 -11.24
CA ASN A 84 4.50 -14.95 -11.72
C ASN A 84 3.97 -15.71 -12.94
N GLU A 85 2.91 -15.21 -13.59
CA GLU A 85 2.40 -15.77 -14.85
C GLU A 85 3.13 -15.16 -16.05
N CYS A 86 3.58 -16.00 -16.98
CA CYS A 86 4.19 -15.54 -18.23
C CYS A 86 3.09 -15.15 -19.24
N ILE A 87 2.51 -13.96 -19.10
CA ILE A 87 1.39 -13.48 -19.94
C ILE A 87 1.89 -13.17 -21.37
N ASP A 88 1.26 -13.76 -22.39
CA ASP A 88 1.21 -13.53 -23.87
C ASP A 88 2.45 -13.11 -24.68
N ASN A 89 3.54 -12.75 -24.04
CA ASN A 89 4.85 -12.52 -24.62
C ASN A 89 5.87 -13.04 -23.61
N PRO A 90 6.41 -14.25 -23.80
CA PRO A 90 7.17 -14.93 -22.75
C PRO A 90 8.35 -14.06 -22.35
N ASN A 91 8.30 -13.55 -21.12
CA ASN A 91 9.32 -12.72 -20.50
C ASN A 91 10.05 -13.50 -19.39
N PRO A 92 10.60 -14.69 -19.67
CA PRO A 92 11.24 -15.48 -18.63
C PRO A 92 12.46 -14.76 -18.09
N ILE A 93 12.57 -14.72 -16.77
CA ILE A 93 13.80 -14.33 -16.06
C ILE A 93 14.86 -15.41 -16.23
N ILE A 94 14.44 -16.66 -16.10
CA ILE A 94 15.22 -17.88 -16.35
C ILE A 94 14.27 -19.02 -16.72
N LYS A 95 14.83 -20.16 -17.15
CA LYS A 95 14.08 -21.41 -17.30
C LYS A 95 14.68 -22.51 -16.44
N LEU A 96 13.83 -23.35 -15.86
CA LEU A 96 14.18 -24.42 -14.93
C LEU A 96 13.98 -25.81 -15.58
N SER A 97 14.92 -26.73 -15.33
CA SER A 97 14.84 -28.11 -15.84
C SER A 97 13.63 -28.90 -15.31
N SER A 98 13.07 -28.49 -14.18
CA SER A 98 11.91 -29.09 -13.49
C SER A 98 11.22 -28.05 -12.61
N SER A 99 10.08 -28.37 -11.99
CA SER A 99 9.36 -27.47 -11.07
C SER A 99 10.01 -27.33 -9.68
N THR A 100 10.89 -28.25 -9.32
CA THR A 100 11.71 -28.23 -8.09
C THR A 100 13.03 -28.97 -8.33
N ASN A 101 14.02 -28.74 -7.47
CA ASN A 101 15.37 -29.31 -7.58
C ASN A 101 16.01 -29.11 -8.96
N ALA A 102 15.69 -27.97 -9.59
CA ALA A 102 16.00 -27.74 -10.98
C ALA A 102 17.34 -27.01 -11.14
N HIS A 103 18.04 -27.34 -12.22
CA HIS A 103 19.05 -26.45 -12.77
C HIS A 103 18.39 -25.37 -13.63
N ALA A 104 19.10 -24.28 -13.86
CA ALA A 104 18.63 -23.14 -14.64
C ALA A 104 19.33 -23.02 -16.00
N GLU A 105 18.66 -22.33 -16.92
CA GLU A 105 19.25 -21.77 -18.13
C GLU A 105 18.79 -20.33 -18.35
N ILE A 106 19.56 -19.59 -19.14
CA ILE A 106 19.27 -18.19 -19.51
C ILE A 106 17.92 -18.08 -20.24
N PRO A 107 17.26 -16.89 -20.23
CA PRO A 107 15.97 -16.65 -20.90
C PRO A 107 15.85 -17.14 -22.34
N SER A 108 16.91 -16.95 -23.13
CA SER A 108 16.97 -17.31 -24.55
C SER A 108 17.26 -18.80 -24.80
N GLY A 109 17.58 -19.57 -23.75
CA GLY A 109 17.77 -21.01 -23.82
C GLY A 109 16.50 -21.74 -24.25
N THR A 110 16.64 -22.92 -24.86
CA THR A 110 15.51 -23.70 -25.38
C THR A 110 15.46 -25.12 -24.82
N THR A 111 16.33 -25.45 -23.86
CA THR A 111 16.45 -26.80 -23.31
C THR A 111 15.35 -27.10 -22.31
N TYR A 112 14.95 -26.09 -21.53
CA TYR A 112 14.07 -26.20 -20.38
C TYR A 112 12.72 -25.53 -20.65
N SER A 113 11.64 -26.20 -20.28
CA SER A 113 10.26 -25.74 -20.56
C SER A 113 9.64 -24.95 -19.40
N THR A 114 10.12 -25.16 -18.16
CA THR A 114 9.57 -24.48 -16.98
C THR A 114 10.08 -23.05 -16.94
N LYS A 115 9.23 -22.07 -17.20
CA LYS A 115 9.60 -20.65 -17.18
C LYS A 115 9.40 -20.06 -15.78
N VAL A 116 10.29 -19.16 -15.38
CA VAL A 116 10.10 -18.29 -14.21
C VAL A 116 9.91 -16.88 -14.74
N CYS A 117 8.76 -16.27 -14.47
CA CYS A 117 8.41 -14.91 -14.89
C CYS A 117 8.11 -14.07 -13.65
N TYR A 118 8.28 -12.75 -13.76
CA TYR A 118 7.92 -11.80 -12.71
C TYR A 118 7.51 -10.46 -13.33
N GLU A 119 6.24 -10.09 -13.19
CA GLU A 119 5.64 -8.85 -13.69
C GLU A 119 6.03 -8.57 -15.16
N ASP A 120 6.50 -7.37 -15.46
CA ASP A 120 6.89 -6.92 -16.80
C ASP A 120 8.40 -7.09 -17.08
N LEU A 121 9.13 -7.83 -16.23
CA LEU A 121 10.57 -7.95 -16.37
C LEU A 121 10.94 -8.61 -17.69
N GLN A 122 11.78 -7.95 -18.48
CA GLN A 122 12.40 -8.49 -19.68
C GLN A 122 13.88 -8.73 -19.41
N CYS A 123 14.34 -9.96 -19.56
CA CYS A 123 15.66 -10.37 -19.08
C CYS A 123 16.54 -10.98 -20.18
N ILE A 124 17.86 -10.82 -20.00
CA ILE A 124 18.90 -11.44 -20.83
C ILE A 124 19.96 -12.11 -19.94
N GLY A 125 20.61 -13.14 -20.47
CA GLY A 125 21.84 -13.69 -19.91
C GLY A 125 23.06 -13.06 -20.55
N THR A 126 24.01 -12.56 -19.76
CA THR A 126 25.24 -11.90 -20.24
C THR A 126 26.45 -12.22 -19.35
N THR A 127 27.67 -11.97 -19.83
CA THR A 127 28.89 -12.01 -19.00
C THR A 127 29.38 -10.61 -18.60
N SER A 128 28.73 -9.55 -19.10
CA SER A 128 28.98 -8.17 -18.69
C SER A 128 28.18 -7.81 -17.44
N ASP A 129 28.60 -6.79 -16.71
CA ASP A 129 27.81 -6.24 -15.61
C ASP A 129 26.52 -5.62 -16.16
N CYS A 130 25.42 -5.72 -15.40
CA CYS A 130 24.14 -5.12 -15.77
C CYS A 130 24.27 -3.60 -15.90
N GLY A 131 23.63 -3.02 -16.92
CA GLY A 131 23.80 -1.60 -17.26
C GLY A 131 25.11 -1.28 -17.99
N SER A 132 25.85 -2.28 -18.48
CA SER A 132 27.09 -2.07 -19.25
C SER A 132 27.20 -2.98 -20.47
N GLY A 133 28.02 -2.60 -21.45
CA GLY A 133 28.31 -3.41 -22.63
C GLY A 133 27.04 -3.87 -23.36
N ASN A 134 26.89 -5.20 -23.53
CA ASN A 134 25.71 -5.79 -24.17
C ASN A 134 24.44 -5.74 -23.31
N ALA A 135 24.55 -5.36 -22.03
CA ALA A 135 23.44 -5.21 -21.08
C ALA A 135 23.18 -3.74 -20.70
N ILE A 136 23.61 -2.77 -21.52
CA ILE A 136 23.39 -1.33 -21.27
C ILE A 136 21.91 -0.96 -21.08
N ASN A 137 21.00 -1.67 -21.77
CA ASN A 137 19.55 -1.46 -21.66
C ASN A 137 18.88 -2.34 -20.59
N TYR A 138 19.66 -3.05 -19.78
CA TYR A 138 19.21 -3.99 -18.75
C TYR A 138 19.96 -3.70 -17.44
N PRO A 139 19.63 -2.60 -16.75
CA PRO A 139 20.36 -2.15 -15.56
C PRO A 139 20.11 -3.03 -14.33
N LEU A 140 19.01 -3.81 -14.29
CA LEU A 140 18.61 -4.56 -13.11
C LEU A 140 19.34 -5.90 -13.03
N GLY A 141 20.21 -6.08 -12.04
CA GLY A 141 20.80 -7.38 -11.75
C GLY A 141 19.89 -8.22 -10.85
N ILE A 142 19.50 -9.42 -11.31
CA ILE A 142 18.57 -10.28 -10.56
C ILE A 142 19.31 -11.42 -9.85
N VAL A 143 19.96 -12.29 -10.63
CA VAL A 143 20.72 -13.45 -10.18
C VAL A 143 21.89 -13.71 -11.11
N SER A 144 22.78 -14.63 -10.76
CA SER A 144 23.78 -15.16 -11.69
C SER A 144 23.70 -16.69 -11.80
N LEU A 145 24.20 -17.21 -12.92
CA LEU A 145 24.20 -18.61 -13.30
C LEU A 145 25.64 -19.10 -13.50
N SER A 146 25.94 -20.31 -13.02
CA SER A 146 27.27 -20.93 -13.19
C SER A 146 27.65 -21.24 -14.64
N SER A 147 26.67 -21.29 -15.54
CA SER A 147 26.78 -21.53 -16.99
C SER A 147 25.55 -20.96 -17.70
N VAL A 148 25.50 -20.95 -19.03
CA VAL A 148 24.32 -20.50 -19.80
C VAL A 148 23.16 -21.51 -19.77
N THR A 149 23.45 -22.78 -19.48
CA THR A 149 22.48 -23.87 -19.32
C THR A 149 23.00 -24.88 -18.30
N ASN A 150 22.11 -25.72 -17.76
CA ASN A 150 22.44 -26.69 -16.71
C ASN A 150 23.20 -26.05 -15.53
N ALA A 151 22.78 -24.84 -15.17
CA ALA A 151 23.49 -23.98 -14.26
C ALA A 151 22.90 -24.02 -12.86
N HIS A 152 23.75 -23.78 -11.88
CA HIS A 152 23.36 -23.47 -10.51
C HIS A 152 23.09 -21.97 -10.42
N ILE A 153 22.24 -21.57 -9.47
CA ILE A 153 21.78 -20.19 -9.29
C ILE A 153 22.47 -19.60 -8.06
N GLY A 154 22.92 -18.35 -8.15
CA GLY A 154 23.47 -17.60 -7.03
C GLY A 154 23.09 -16.13 -7.11
N GLY A 155 23.52 -15.34 -6.12
CA GLY A 155 23.38 -13.89 -6.14
C GLY A 155 24.06 -13.29 -7.36
N ILE A 156 23.77 -12.03 -7.70
CA ILE A 156 24.23 -11.42 -8.94
C ILE A 156 25.76 -11.49 -9.13
N ASN A 157 26.55 -11.60 -8.06
CA ASN A 157 28.02 -11.64 -8.12
C ASN A 157 28.65 -13.03 -7.97
N ASP A 158 27.87 -14.09 -7.76
CA ASP A 158 28.42 -15.42 -7.45
C ASP A 158 28.98 -16.16 -8.67
N TYR A 159 28.42 -15.91 -9.85
CA TYR A 159 28.80 -16.59 -11.09
C TYR A 159 29.03 -15.64 -12.28
N PRO A 160 29.74 -16.09 -13.34
CA PRO A 160 30.06 -15.25 -14.49
C PRO A 160 28.87 -14.86 -15.38
N THR A 161 27.84 -15.70 -15.50
CA THR A 161 26.67 -15.40 -16.33
C THR A 161 25.64 -14.65 -15.50
N LYS A 162 25.46 -13.36 -15.74
CA LYS A 162 24.50 -12.48 -15.07
C LYS A 162 23.14 -12.56 -15.75
N ILE A 163 22.06 -12.58 -14.97
CA ILE A 163 20.71 -12.34 -15.45
C ILE A 163 20.40 -10.88 -15.20
N CYS A 164 20.42 -10.10 -16.28
CA CYS A 164 20.14 -8.68 -16.27
C CYS A 164 18.78 -8.42 -16.88
N CYS A 165 17.98 -7.59 -16.23
CA CYS A 165 16.62 -7.30 -16.63
C CYS A 165 16.39 -5.80 -16.83
N ARG A 166 15.29 -5.50 -17.50
CA ARG A 166 14.67 -4.18 -17.56
C ARG A 166 13.19 -4.35 -17.30
N SER A 167 12.59 -3.31 -16.77
CA SER A 167 11.15 -3.21 -16.57
C SER A 167 10.72 -1.83 -17.06
N SER A 168 9.57 -1.75 -17.71
CA SER A 168 8.94 -0.46 -18.02
C SER A 168 8.60 0.29 -16.74
N LEU A 169 8.41 -0.39 -15.61
CA LEU A 169 8.27 0.21 -14.28
C LEU A 169 9.58 0.79 -13.75
N PHE A 170 10.75 0.33 -14.22
CA PHE A 170 12.05 0.81 -13.75
C PHE A 170 12.76 1.79 -14.72
N THR A 171 12.54 1.63 -16.03
CA THR A 171 13.13 2.47 -17.09
C THR A 171 12.15 3.54 -17.58
N GLY A 172 12.69 4.67 -18.07
CA GLY A 172 11.93 5.68 -18.81
C GLY A 172 11.81 7.02 -18.09
N CYS A 173 11.34 7.03 -16.84
CA CYS A 173 11.06 8.29 -16.16
C CYS A 173 12.31 8.87 -15.52
N ASN A 174 12.89 9.89 -16.15
CA ASN A 174 13.87 10.75 -15.50
C ASN A 174 13.14 11.96 -14.93
N MET A 175 13.37 12.31 -13.67
CA MET A 175 12.83 13.54 -13.13
C MET A 175 13.61 14.74 -13.68
N VAL A 176 12.91 15.67 -14.31
CA VAL A 176 13.45 16.85 -15.01
C VAL A 176 13.49 18.05 -14.08
N SER A 177 12.43 18.27 -13.31
CA SER A 177 12.35 19.38 -12.34
C SER A 177 11.55 18.99 -11.10
N ALA A 178 11.91 19.62 -9.98
CA ALA A 178 11.20 19.57 -8.72
C ALA A 178 11.04 21.00 -8.19
N THR A 179 9.81 21.45 -8.04
CA THR A 179 9.49 22.84 -7.70
C THR A 179 8.44 22.93 -6.61
N TRP A 180 8.56 23.93 -5.77
CA TRP A 180 7.45 24.39 -4.95
C TRP A 180 6.51 25.23 -5.82
N ASN A 181 5.21 25.24 -5.50
CA ASN A 181 4.28 26.17 -6.15
C ASN A 181 4.41 27.62 -5.63
N GLN A 182 5.14 27.82 -4.51
CA GLN A 182 5.33 29.10 -3.83
C GLN A 182 6.76 29.19 -3.27
N ASP A 183 7.30 30.41 -3.18
CA ASP A 183 8.66 30.66 -2.68
C ASP A 183 8.69 31.08 -1.19
N SER A 184 7.60 31.66 -0.68
CA SER A 184 7.40 31.99 0.73
C SER A 184 5.94 31.75 1.12
N VAL A 185 5.71 31.20 2.31
CA VAL A 185 4.38 31.00 2.89
C VAL A 185 4.40 31.22 4.40
N GLU A 186 3.25 31.48 5.01
CA GLU A 186 3.11 31.47 6.47
C GLU A 186 3.00 30.05 7.01
N ASP A 187 3.37 29.86 8.27
CA ASP A 187 3.11 28.66 9.06
C ASP A 187 1.63 28.18 8.94
N GLY A 188 1.45 26.87 8.78
CA GLY A 188 0.16 26.20 8.54
C GLY A 188 -0.35 26.25 7.09
N THR A 189 0.33 26.97 6.18
CA THR A 189 -0.13 27.09 4.78
C THR A 189 0.14 25.81 4.00
N LYS A 190 -0.88 25.30 3.28
CA LYS A 190 -0.71 24.17 2.36
C LYS A 190 0.08 24.59 1.12
N VAL A 191 1.18 23.91 0.85
CA VAL A 191 2.01 24.06 -0.36
C VAL A 191 1.97 22.79 -1.20
N TYR A 192 2.27 22.95 -2.50
CA TYR A 192 2.34 21.84 -3.44
C TYR A 192 3.77 21.59 -3.89
N LEU A 193 4.13 20.31 -3.94
CA LEU A 193 5.42 19.81 -4.43
C LEU A 193 5.17 19.27 -5.84
N GLU A 194 5.72 19.93 -6.84
CA GLU A 194 5.48 19.59 -8.25
C GLU A 194 6.73 18.98 -8.87
N ILE A 195 6.55 17.80 -9.47
CA ILE A 195 7.57 17.09 -10.24
C ILE A 195 7.16 17.05 -11.69
N THR A 196 8.12 17.35 -12.57
CA THR A 196 8.00 17.06 -14.00
C THR A 196 9.02 16.00 -14.37
N GLY A 197 8.56 14.92 -14.99
CA GLY A 197 9.38 13.86 -15.56
C GLY A 197 9.73 14.09 -17.03
N SER A 198 10.50 13.17 -17.61
CA SER A 198 11.03 13.28 -18.98
C SER A 198 9.95 13.26 -20.06
N SER A 199 8.93 12.42 -19.91
CA SER A 199 7.79 12.38 -20.83
C SER A 199 6.58 11.70 -20.19
N SER A 200 5.39 11.91 -20.76
CA SER A 200 4.17 11.25 -20.31
C SER A 200 4.20 9.74 -20.53
N ALA A 201 4.78 9.29 -21.63
CA ALA A 201 4.91 7.86 -21.94
C ALA A 201 5.83 7.14 -20.95
N ASP A 202 6.83 7.87 -20.45
CA ASP A 202 7.83 7.33 -19.54
C ASP A 202 7.39 7.36 -18.07
N CYS A 203 6.63 8.36 -17.65
CA CYS A 203 6.36 8.60 -16.22
C CYS A 203 4.95 8.21 -15.78
N SER A 204 3.96 8.19 -16.67
CA SER A 204 2.55 7.98 -16.31
C SER A 204 2.36 6.68 -15.51
N GLY A 205 1.62 6.75 -14.40
CA GLY A 205 1.33 5.61 -13.52
C GLY A 205 2.47 5.22 -12.56
N LYS A 206 3.68 5.81 -12.67
CA LYS A 206 4.74 5.61 -11.67
C LYS A 206 4.45 6.45 -10.43
N SER A 207 4.91 5.98 -9.28
CA SER A 207 4.79 6.72 -8.01
C SER A 207 6.10 7.39 -7.60
N VAL A 208 5.99 8.55 -6.99
CA VAL A 208 7.07 9.36 -6.41
C VAL A 208 6.81 9.49 -4.92
N ALA A 209 7.86 9.28 -4.12
CA ALA A 209 7.91 9.63 -2.72
C ALA A 209 8.60 10.99 -2.55
N PHE A 210 8.10 11.83 -1.66
CA PHE A 210 8.71 13.11 -1.31
C PHE A 210 9.32 13.05 0.08
N ASN A 211 10.48 13.66 0.27
CA ASN A 211 11.12 13.86 1.57
C ASN A 211 11.46 15.34 1.74
N VAL A 212 10.82 16.04 2.69
CA VAL A 212 11.03 17.47 2.95
C VAL A 212 12.11 17.66 4.02
N GLU A 213 13.11 18.50 3.74
CA GLU A 213 14.26 18.76 4.60
C GLU A 213 14.48 20.27 4.79
N GLY A 214 14.68 20.71 6.04
CA GLY A 214 15.07 22.08 6.38
C GLY A 214 16.58 22.32 6.25
N GLU A 215 16.97 23.55 5.87
CA GLU A 215 18.37 23.99 5.89
C GLU A 215 18.93 23.95 7.32
N GLY A 216 19.85 23.03 7.60
CA GLY A 216 20.49 22.92 8.92
C GLY A 216 20.88 21.49 9.32
N GLY A 217 20.30 20.48 8.66
CA GLY A 217 20.84 19.11 8.61
C GLY A 217 20.89 18.33 9.92
N SER A 218 20.18 18.73 10.98
CA SER A 218 20.10 17.91 12.20
C SER A 218 18.72 17.76 12.81
N ASP A 219 17.82 18.70 12.56
CA ASP A 219 16.43 18.59 13.01
C ASP A 219 15.60 18.22 11.79
N ILE A 220 15.34 16.93 11.65
CA ILE A 220 14.41 16.38 10.66
C ILE A 220 13.03 16.86 11.09
N VAL A 221 12.32 17.56 10.20
CA VAL A 221 10.93 17.95 10.42
C VAL A 221 10.11 16.66 10.39
N GLU A 222 9.59 16.24 11.54
CA GLU A 222 8.60 15.16 11.63
C GLU A 222 7.32 15.68 10.99
N CYS A 223 7.04 15.35 9.73
CA CYS A 223 5.82 15.83 9.10
C CYS A 223 4.62 15.18 9.79
N ASN A 224 3.75 16.02 10.37
CA ASN A 224 2.39 15.66 10.70
C ASN A 224 1.62 15.43 9.39
N ALA A 225 1.66 14.21 8.88
CA ALA A 225 0.57 13.69 8.08
C ALA A 225 -0.62 13.55 9.03
N SER A 226 -1.47 14.57 9.11
CA SER A 226 -2.70 14.55 9.92
C SER A 226 -3.75 13.64 9.28
N THR A 227 -3.41 12.36 9.14
CA THR A 227 -4.24 11.19 9.45
C THR A 227 -3.35 9.96 9.54
N PHE A 228 -3.08 9.55 10.79
CA PHE A 228 -2.76 8.19 11.27
C PHE A 228 -1.52 7.44 10.71
N ALA A 229 -0.43 7.49 11.50
CA ALA A 229 0.28 6.28 11.90
C ALA A 229 0.65 6.43 13.39
N GLU A 230 -0.06 5.73 14.29
CA GLU A 230 0.24 5.77 15.73
C GLU A 230 1.61 5.13 16.02
N GLU A 231 2.43 5.91 16.73
CA GLU A 231 3.63 5.55 17.50
C GLU A 231 4.63 4.58 16.85
N GLY A 232 5.37 5.12 15.88
CA GLY A 232 6.63 4.56 15.40
C GLY A 232 7.16 5.41 14.25
N SER A 233 7.99 6.41 14.56
CA SER A 233 8.64 7.30 13.59
C SER A 233 9.31 6.51 12.47
N GLU A 234 8.84 6.62 11.23
CA GLU A 234 9.61 6.27 10.02
C GLU A 234 8.95 6.89 8.77
N TYR A 235 9.41 8.12 8.45
CA TYR A 235 9.33 8.82 7.16
C TYR A 235 7.96 9.28 6.63
N CYS A 236 7.91 10.55 6.20
CA CYS A 236 6.79 11.17 5.49
C CYS A 236 6.74 10.65 4.05
N ASP A 237 6.42 9.37 3.86
CA ASP A 237 6.34 8.74 2.55
C ASP A 237 5.03 9.16 1.85
N LEU A 238 4.92 10.44 1.46
CA LEU A 238 3.85 10.90 0.59
C LEU A 238 4.07 10.29 -0.80
N LYS A 239 3.39 9.19 -1.08
CA LYS A 239 3.41 8.52 -2.39
C LYS A 239 2.33 9.10 -3.28
N VAL A 240 2.76 9.81 -4.32
CA VAL A 240 1.86 10.32 -5.37
C VAL A 240 2.16 9.62 -6.68
N SER A 241 1.17 9.46 -7.55
CA SER A 241 1.38 8.94 -8.89
C SER A 241 1.50 10.06 -9.92
N PHE A 242 2.33 9.84 -10.93
CA PHE A 242 2.39 10.68 -12.12
C PHE A 242 1.09 10.58 -12.91
N ALA A 243 0.45 11.73 -13.14
CA ALA A 243 -0.58 11.91 -14.14
C ALA A 243 0.10 12.45 -15.42
N GLY A 244 0.36 11.55 -16.36
CA GLY A 244 1.19 11.86 -17.52
C GLY A 244 2.66 12.11 -17.14
N ALA A 245 3.18 13.32 -17.43
CA ALA A 245 4.56 13.68 -17.12
C ALA A 245 4.71 14.40 -15.78
N THR A 246 3.62 14.69 -15.06
CA THR A 246 3.65 15.48 -13.83
C THR A 246 3.11 14.72 -12.64
N ALA A 247 3.73 14.91 -11.48
CA ALA A 247 3.24 14.40 -10.20
C ALA A 247 3.16 15.58 -9.22
N ARG A 248 2.08 15.65 -8.44
CA ARG A 248 1.85 16.74 -7.47
C ARG A 248 1.55 16.16 -6.10
N GLY A 249 2.39 16.46 -5.12
CA GLY A 249 2.14 16.23 -3.69
C GLY A 249 1.74 17.52 -2.97
N SER A 250 1.31 17.40 -1.72
CA SER A 250 1.05 18.55 -0.85
C SER A 250 1.68 18.37 0.52
N TRP A 251 2.13 19.46 1.13
CA TRP A 251 2.68 19.52 2.48
C TRP A 251 2.12 20.75 3.20
N TYR A 252 1.88 20.66 4.51
CA TYR A 252 1.51 21.81 5.33
C TYR A 252 2.79 22.41 5.88
N ALA A 253 3.05 23.67 5.53
CA ALA A 253 4.26 24.36 5.91
C ALA A 253 4.31 24.55 7.42
N GLU A 254 5.38 24.09 8.06
CA GLU A 254 5.62 24.30 9.48
C GLU A 254 6.78 25.27 9.67
N HIS A 255 6.58 26.34 10.42
CA HIS A 255 7.66 27.24 10.79
C HIS A 255 8.51 26.61 11.88
N GLN A 256 9.75 26.27 11.54
CA GLN A 256 10.76 25.90 12.54
C GLN A 256 11.70 27.07 12.80
N ARG A 257 12.23 27.10 14.02
CA ARG A 257 13.26 28.06 14.42
C ARG A 257 14.63 27.43 14.18
N CYS A 258 15.26 27.76 13.07
CA CYS A 258 16.63 27.32 12.79
C CYS A 258 17.64 28.43 13.08
N GLY A 259 18.84 27.99 13.45
CA GLY A 259 19.92 28.87 13.88
C GLY A 259 20.19 28.82 15.38
N ILE A 260 21.39 29.23 15.77
CA ILE A 260 21.79 29.31 17.17
C ILE A 260 21.43 30.70 17.66
N TRP A 261 20.61 30.79 18.70
CA TRP A 261 20.35 32.06 19.39
C TRP A 261 21.67 32.81 19.67
N PRO A 262 21.81 34.09 19.26
CA PRO A 262 20.76 35.04 18.87
C PRO A 262 20.57 35.24 17.35
N PHE A 263 21.17 34.41 16.49
CA PHE A 263 21.06 34.54 15.03
C PHE A 263 19.98 33.61 14.49
N GLU A 264 18.77 33.79 15.00
CA GLU A 264 17.57 33.10 14.53
C GLU A 264 17.23 33.65 13.14
N HIS A 265 17.05 32.75 12.18
CA HIS A 265 16.70 33.07 10.80
C HIS A 265 15.55 32.16 10.39
N ASP A 266 14.70 32.64 9.48
CA ASP A 266 13.61 31.84 8.94
C ASP A 266 14.16 30.61 8.22
N CYS A 267 13.56 29.46 8.48
CA CYS A 267 13.98 28.22 7.85
C CYS A 267 13.61 28.19 6.39
N LYS A 268 14.58 27.69 5.62
CA LYS A 268 14.41 27.38 4.21
C LYS A 268 14.26 25.88 4.06
N TYR A 269 13.32 25.48 3.23
CA TYR A 269 13.00 24.08 3.00
C TYR A 269 13.32 23.69 1.56
N SER A 270 13.88 22.50 1.43
CA SER A 270 13.98 21.75 0.18
C SER A 270 13.23 20.44 0.32
N PHE A 271 12.94 19.78 -0.79
CA PHE A 271 12.49 18.40 -0.77
C PHE A 271 13.23 17.59 -1.80
N THR A 272 13.45 16.31 -1.51
CA THR A 272 13.91 15.31 -2.46
C THR A 272 12.71 14.51 -2.92
N ALA A 273 12.48 14.48 -4.23
CA ALA A 273 11.53 13.56 -4.83
C ALA A 273 12.28 12.35 -5.36
N THR A 274 11.76 11.17 -5.07
CA THR A 274 12.39 9.88 -5.34
C THR A 274 11.37 8.96 -6.00
N LEU A 275 11.68 8.35 -7.15
CA LEU A 275 10.78 7.37 -7.74
C LEU A 275 10.64 6.17 -6.78
N ALA A 276 9.42 5.87 -6.34
CA ALA A 276 9.17 4.87 -5.30
C ALA A 276 9.74 3.48 -5.65
N LYS A 277 9.71 3.13 -6.93
CA LYS A 277 10.22 1.85 -7.48
C LYS A 277 11.65 1.93 -8.03
N ASN A 278 12.26 3.11 -8.05
CA ASN A 278 13.64 3.31 -8.48
C ASN A 278 14.29 4.47 -7.70
N PRO A 279 14.72 4.23 -6.45
CA PRO A 279 15.22 5.28 -5.58
C PRO A 279 16.50 5.99 -6.06
N ASP A 280 17.24 5.33 -6.95
CA ASP A 280 18.43 5.92 -7.59
C ASP A 280 18.05 7.09 -8.52
N VAL A 281 16.80 7.15 -8.98
CA VAL A 281 16.25 8.31 -9.68
C VAL A 281 15.60 9.21 -8.65
N ASN A 282 16.33 10.25 -8.27
CA ASN A 282 15.86 11.31 -7.39
C ASN A 282 16.21 12.69 -7.95
N ILE A 283 15.47 13.70 -7.52
CA ILE A 283 15.73 15.11 -7.83
C ILE A 283 15.49 15.95 -6.57
N LEU A 284 16.37 16.91 -6.31
CA LEU A 284 16.25 17.86 -5.21
C LEU A 284 15.58 19.14 -5.72
N SER A 285 14.58 19.64 -4.99
CA SER A 285 14.06 20.99 -5.20
C SER A 285 15.14 21.99 -4.80
N GLY A 286 15.46 22.97 -5.64
CA GLY A 286 16.33 24.09 -5.21
C GLY A 286 17.55 24.40 -6.08
N ALA A 287 17.70 23.79 -7.24
CA ALA A 287 18.74 24.19 -8.19
C ALA A 287 18.16 24.29 -9.61
N PRO A 288 18.02 25.50 -10.20
CA PRO A 288 18.39 26.84 -9.73
C PRO A 288 17.28 27.61 -8.94
N ILE A 289 16.26 26.92 -8.45
CA ILE A 289 15.02 27.53 -7.91
C ILE A 289 15.21 27.90 -6.42
N PRO A 290 14.60 28.98 -5.91
CA PRO A 290 14.65 29.31 -4.49
C PRO A 290 14.08 28.19 -3.61
N LEU A 291 14.65 28.08 -2.41
CA LEU A 291 14.11 27.26 -1.33
C LEU A 291 12.84 27.91 -0.78
N LEU A 292 11.90 27.10 -0.31
CA LEU A 292 10.67 27.59 0.32
C LEU A 292 11.02 28.23 1.66
N THR A 293 10.66 29.50 1.86
CA THR A 293 10.76 30.16 3.16
C THR A 293 9.43 30.02 3.88
N VAL A 294 9.43 29.61 5.14
CA VAL A 294 8.22 29.60 5.96
C VAL A 294 8.35 30.68 7.00
N GLU A 295 7.40 31.61 7.03
CA GLU A 295 7.38 32.75 7.95
C GLU A 295 6.54 32.41 9.19
N GLU A 296 6.99 32.80 10.38
CA GLU A 296 6.21 32.64 11.62
C GLU A 296 4.92 33.46 11.51
N ARG A 297 3.76 32.81 11.65
CA ARG A 297 2.49 33.54 11.70
C ARG A 297 2.47 34.42 12.94
N GLU A 298 2.20 35.73 12.79
CA GLU A 298 2.13 36.65 13.93
C GLU A 298 1.11 36.16 14.97
N GLY A 299 1.61 35.69 16.12
CA GLY A 299 0.80 35.18 17.21
C GLY A 299 0.84 33.67 17.41
N GLY A 300 1.36 32.88 16.46
CA GLY A 300 1.38 31.41 16.50
C GLY A 300 0.02 30.76 16.22
N ILE A 301 0.02 29.52 15.72
CA ILE A 301 -1.18 28.77 15.33
C ILE A 301 -2.17 28.63 16.49
N ASP A 302 -1.70 28.29 17.69
CA ASP A 302 -2.54 28.14 18.90
C ASP A 302 -3.34 29.41 19.23
N ASN A 303 -2.76 30.57 18.92
CA ASN A 303 -3.40 31.85 19.19
C ASN A 303 -4.37 32.22 18.06
N PHE A 304 -4.14 31.78 16.83
CA PHE A 304 -5.02 32.11 15.70
C PHE A 304 -6.44 31.58 15.91
N CYS A 305 -6.58 30.30 16.26
CA CYS A 305 -7.89 29.67 16.46
C CYS A 305 -8.61 30.24 17.70
N ALA A 306 -7.85 30.46 18.78
CA ALA A 306 -8.39 31.02 20.02
C ALA A 306 -8.80 32.49 19.89
N VAL A 307 -8.00 33.32 19.21
CA VAL A 307 -8.27 34.77 19.03
C VAL A 307 -9.44 35.00 18.09
N ASN A 308 -9.55 34.20 17.03
CA ASN A 308 -10.64 34.30 16.06
C ASN A 308 -11.88 33.50 16.47
N ASN A 309 -11.83 32.78 17.60
CA ASN A 309 -12.91 31.94 18.13
C ASN A 309 -13.43 30.95 17.07
N ILE A 310 -12.51 30.24 16.41
CA ILE A 310 -12.81 29.25 15.39
C ILE A 310 -13.08 27.91 16.07
N GLN A 311 -14.34 27.47 16.05
CA GLN A 311 -14.79 26.19 16.63
C GLN A 311 -15.41 25.26 15.59
N SER A 312 -15.75 25.80 14.42
CA SER A 312 -16.35 25.11 13.29
C SER A 312 -15.91 25.73 11.96
N CYS A 313 -16.12 25.02 10.84
CA CYS A 313 -15.81 25.55 9.52
C CYS A 313 -16.51 26.90 9.27
N GLU A 314 -17.74 27.08 9.75
CA GLU A 314 -18.51 28.34 9.56
C GLU A 314 -17.89 29.56 10.26
N ASP A 315 -16.97 29.34 11.20
CA ASP A 315 -16.30 30.42 11.90
C ASP A 315 -15.25 31.12 11.04
N TYR A 316 -14.68 30.44 10.03
CA TYR A 316 -13.76 31.03 9.06
C TYR A 316 -14.42 32.16 8.26
N LYS A 317 -13.75 33.31 8.17
CA LYS A 317 -14.28 34.53 7.53
C LYS A 317 -13.69 34.82 6.15
N ASN A 318 -12.70 34.05 5.73
CA ASN A 318 -12.10 34.18 4.42
C ASN A 318 -11.70 32.80 3.87
N GLU A 319 -11.54 32.75 2.55
CA GLU A 319 -11.23 31.55 1.78
C GLU A 319 -9.86 30.92 2.11
N PRO A 320 -8.77 31.71 2.27
CA PRO A 320 -7.48 31.14 2.62
C PRO A 320 -7.50 30.37 3.95
N ASP A 321 -8.08 30.95 5.00
CA ASP A 321 -8.11 30.32 6.32
C ASP A 321 -9.01 29.07 6.32
N CYS A 322 -10.14 29.13 5.61
CA CYS A 322 -11.05 28.00 5.45
C CYS A 322 -10.36 26.80 4.78
N SER A 323 -9.68 27.05 3.67
CA SER A 323 -9.05 26.00 2.85
C SER A 323 -7.79 25.41 3.50
N SER A 324 -7.28 26.05 4.56
CA SER A 324 -6.10 25.63 5.32
C SER A 324 -6.44 25.05 6.70
N ASP A 325 -7.72 24.72 6.98
CA ASP A 325 -8.15 24.18 8.28
C ASP A 325 -7.28 23.02 8.78
N ALA A 326 -6.93 22.06 7.91
CA ALA A 326 -6.16 20.87 8.31
C ALA A 326 -4.74 21.17 8.85
N GLY A 327 -4.23 22.39 8.61
CA GLY A 327 -2.97 22.90 9.14
C GLY A 327 -3.12 24.08 10.09
N LEU A 328 -4.36 24.54 10.37
CA LEU A 328 -4.64 25.69 11.23
C LEU A 328 -5.37 25.29 12.51
N CYS A 329 -6.65 24.93 12.41
CA CYS A 329 -7.48 24.68 13.59
C CYS A 329 -8.03 23.25 13.63
N ASN A 330 -7.96 22.50 12.53
CA ASN A 330 -8.51 21.14 12.39
C ASN A 330 -9.97 21.02 12.86
N VAL A 331 -10.78 22.07 12.67
CA VAL A 331 -12.17 22.10 13.13
C VAL A 331 -13.12 21.35 12.20
N ALA A 332 -12.69 20.97 10.99
CA ALA A 332 -13.51 20.15 10.08
C ALA A 332 -13.99 18.87 10.76
N LYS A 333 -13.15 18.24 11.58
CA LYS A 333 -13.48 17.02 12.33
C LYS A 333 -14.71 17.19 13.23
N ASP A 334 -14.83 18.35 13.86
CA ASP A 334 -15.91 18.66 14.80
C ASP A 334 -17.11 19.33 14.09
N SER A 335 -16.92 19.81 12.87
CA SER A 335 -17.93 20.55 12.10
C SER A 335 -19.00 19.66 11.46
N GLY A 336 -18.74 18.35 11.31
CA GLY A 336 -19.68 17.40 10.72
C GLY A 336 -20.94 17.13 11.55
N GLY A 337 -21.07 17.70 12.75
CA GLY A 337 -22.28 17.60 13.58
C GLY A 337 -22.68 16.18 13.97
N GLY A 338 -21.74 15.21 13.90
CA GLY A 338 -22.00 13.79 14.09
C GLY A 338 -22.71 13.08 12.93
N ILE A 339 -22.92 13.77 11.79
CA ILE A 339 -23.51 13.20 10.58
C ILE A 339 -22.48 12.33 9.84
N VAL A 340 -21.21 12.73 9.90
CA VAL A 340 -20.09 12.08 9.22
C VAL A 340 -19.03 11.72 10.26
N ASP A 341 -18.59 10.46 10.27
CA ASP A 341 -17.48 10.03 11.13
C ASP A 341 -16.15 10.36 10.46
N CYS A 342 -15.64 11.56 10.72
CA CYS A 342 -14.33 12.02 10.25
C CYS A 342 -13.14 11.23 10.85
N ASN A 343 -13.38 10.23 11.70
CA ASN A 343 -12.35 9.28 12.12
C ASN A 343 -12.28 8.05 11.20
N SER A 344 -13.22 7.88 10.28
CA SER A 344 -13.17 6.79 9.30
C SER A 344 -12.02 7.01 8.32
N GLU A 345 -11.17 6.01 8.13
CA GLU A 345 -10.07 6.02 7.15
C GLU A 345 -10.57 6.19 5.71
N SER A 346 -11.85 5.90 5.46
CA SER A 346 -12.51 6.07 4.18
C SER A 346 -13.07 7.48 3.95
N ILE A 347 -12.99 8.41 4.91
CA ILE A 347 -13.62 9.73 4.83
C ILE A 347 -12.61 10.83 5.13
N VAL A 348 -12.38 11.71 4.15
CA VAL A 348 -11.59 12.95 4.33
C VAL A 348 -12.57 14.09 4.60
N CYS A 349 -12.58 14.57 5.84
CA CYS A 349 -13.30 15.78 6.20
C CYS A 349 -12.43 17.02 5.96
N ALA A 350 -13.03 18.06 5.39
CA ALA A 350 -12.36 19.33 5.15
C ALA A 350 -13.33 20.51 5.30
N CYS A 351 -12.78 21.66 5.66
CA CYS A 351 -13.49 22.91 5.47
C CYS A 351 -13.29 23.38 4.01
N ALA A 352 -14.38 23.74 3.34
CA ALA A 352 -14.39 24.19 1.94
C ALA A 352 -15.06 25.55 1.82
N TRP A 353 -14.47 26.47 1.06
CA TRP A 353 -15.02 27.79 0.87
C TRP A 353 -16.11 27.78 -0.21
N ASP A 354 -17.32 28.19 0.18
CA ASP A 354 -18.43 28.45 -0.74
C ASP A 354 -18.30 29.89 -1.26
N SER A 355 -17.86 30.02 -2.51
CA SER A 355 -17.66 31.31 -3.17
C SER A 355 -18.97 32.06 -3.45
N ILE A 356 -20.10 31.35 -3.57
CA ILE A 356 -21.42 31.94 -3.81
C ILE A 356 -21.90 32.64 -2.55
N GLU A 357 -21.77 31.98 -1.40
CA GLU A 357 -22.20 32.53 -0.12
C GLU A 357 -21.12 33.35 0.59
N SER A 358 -19.87 33.28 0.12
CA SER A 358 -18.71 33.83 0.81
C SER A 358 -18.62 33.33 2.26
N LYS A 359 -18.80 32.01 2.43
CA LYS A 359 -18.76 31.34 3.72
C LYS A 359 -18.00 30.03 3.61
N CYS A 360 -17.35 29.65 4.70
CA CYS A 360 -16.73 28.36 4.81
C CYS A 360 -17.76 27.33 5.30
N ARG A 361 -17.79 26.15 4.68
CA ARG A 361 -18.70 25.05 4.99
C ARG A 361 -17.93 23.78 5.27
N PHE A 362 -18.53 22.88 6.05
CA PHE A 362 -18.04 21.53 6.20
C PHE A 362 -18.30 20.74 4.92
N GLY A 363 -17.27 20.07 4.41
CA GLY A 363 -17.35 19.12 3.32
C GLY A 363 -16.63 17.83 3.67
N TYR A 364 -16.95 16.76 2.96
CA TYR A 364 -16.22 15.50 3.08
C TYR A 364 -16.12 14.80 1.74
N THR A 365 -15.14 13.93 1.59
CA THR A 365 -14.96 13.08 0.42
C THR A 365 -14.66 11.66 0.86
N GLU A 366 -15.32 10.68 0.27
CA GLU A 366 -15.06 9.27 0.53
C GLU A 366 -13.91 8.78 -0.37
N ILE A 367 -12.83 8.26 0.23
CA ILE A 367 -11.69 7.71 -0.50
C ILE A 367 -12.09 6.31 -1.01
N GLY A 368 -12.51 6.22 -2.28
CA GLY A 368 -12.81 4.91 -2.90
C GLY A 368 -13.76 4.92 -4.12
N GLY A 369 -14.40 6.04 -4.46
CA GLY A 369 -15.28 6.15 -5.63
C GLY A 369 -14.67 6.98 -6.75
N GLY A 370 -14.36 6.37 -7.90
CA GLY A 370 -13.84 7.07 -9.06
C GLY A 370 -14.90 7.92 -9.78
N ASN A 371 -14.71 9.23 -9.80
CA ASN A 371 -14.59 10.11 -10.97
C ASN A 371 -14.80 11.56 -10.53
N ASN A 372 -13.82 12.39 -10.88
CA ASN A 372 -13.76 13.80 -10.53
C ASN A 372 -14.53 14.61 -11.59
N CYS A 373 -15.80 14.92 -11.32
CA CYS A 373 -16.52 15.94 -12.06
C CYS A 373 -16.17 17.30 -11.45
N ASP A 374 -15.35 18.08 -12.15
CA ASP A 374 -15.02 19.46 -11.79
C ASP A 374 -16.18 20.38 -12.23
N PRO A 375 -16.89 21.06 -11.31
CA PRO A 375 -17.98 21.98 -11.66
C PRO A 375 -17.52 23.26 -12.37
N ALA A 376 -16.21 23.44 -12.65
CA ALA A 376 -15.66 24.65 -13.25
C ALA A 376 -15.55 24.66 -14.79
N THR A 377 -15.86 23.56 -15.50
CA THR A 377 -15.78 23.51 -16.97
C THR A 377 -17.14 23.24 -17.62
N ASP A 378 -17.49 24.11 -18.58
CA ASP A 378 -18.78 24.32 -19.25
C ASP A 378 -19.17 23.16 -20.21
N GLU A 379 -19.16 21.92 -19.72
CA GLU A 379 -19.57 20.71 -20.44
C GLU A 379 -20.69 20.00 -19.65
N ALA A 380 -21.84 19.80 -20.30
CA ALA A 380 -23.10 19.48 -19.64
C ALA A 380 -23.06 18.13 -18.91
N CYS A 381 -23.13 18.15 -17.58
CA CYS A 381 -23.41 16.99 -16.75
C CYS A 381 -24.93 16.85 -16.54
N CYS A 382 -25.41 15.61 -16.52
CA CYS A 382 -26.81 15.30 -16.19
C CYS A 382 -27.01 15.18 -14.68
N GLU A 383 -28.24 15.48 -14.22
CA GLU A 383 -28.63 15.25 -12.84
C GLU A 383 -28.67 13.73 -12.54
N PRO A 384 -28.47 13.30 -11.29
CA PRO A 384 -28.59 11.89 -10.91
C PRO A 384 -29.95 11.31 -11.35
N GLY A 385 -29.93 10.19 -12.09
CA GLY A 385 -31.12 9.57 -12.70
C GLY A 385 -31.27 9.79 -14.21
N GLU A 386 -30.46 10.67 -14.81
CA GLU A 386 -30.53 10.97 -16.24
C GLU A 386 -29.23 10.58 -16.98
N THR A 387 -29.35 10.07 -18.20
CA THR A 387 -28.23 9.79 -19.12
C THR A 387 -28.12 10.90 -20.17
N LEU A 388 -26.90 11.37 -20.48
CA LEU A 388 -26.67 12.32 -21.57
C LEU A 388 -26.83 11.62 -22.91
N CYS A 389 -28.02 11.71 -23.50
CA CYS A 389 -28.29 11.05 -24.77
C CYS A 389 -27.46 11.64 -25.93
N ALA A 390 -27.34 10.91 -27.03
CA ALA A 390 -26.61 11.34 -28.24
C ALA A 390 -27.10 12.68 -28.86
N ASP A 391 -28.25 13.19 -28.43
CA ASP A 391 -28.75 14.53 -28.77
C ASP A 391 -28.30 15.64 -27.80
N ASN A 392 -27.38 15.35 -26.88
CA ASN A 392 -26.90 16.20 -25.78
C ASN A 392 -28.01 16.66 -24.83
N ILE A 393 -29.02 15.83 -24.61
CA ILE A 393 -30.12 16.09 -23.68
C ILE A 393 -30.14 14.97 -22.63
N CYS A 394 -30.13 15.36 -21.37
CA CYS A 394 -30.28 14.46 -20.23
C CYS A 394 -31.72 13.91 -20.18
N LYS A 395 -31.86 12.57 -20.14
CA LYS A 395 -33.16 11.88 -20.04
C LYS A 395 -33.04 10.62 -19.19
N ASP A 396 -34.12 10.23 -18.52
CA ASP A 396 -34.22 8.98 -17.75
C ASP A 396 -34.06 7.70 -18.62
N ASP A 397 -34.35 7.82 -19.92
CA ASP A 397 -34.17 6.77 -20.93
C ASP A 397 -34.01 7.45 -22.30
N CYS A 398 -32.93 7.13 -23.03
CA CYS A 398 -32.70 7.66 -24.38
C CYS A 398 -33.66 7.10 -25.44
N GLY A 399 -34.53 6.17 -25.06
CA GLY A 399 -35.61 5.61 -25.86
C GLY A 399 -35.08 4.62 -26.89
N ALA A 400 -35.84 3.54 -27.10
CA ALA A 400 -35.54 2.49 -28.07
C ALA A 400 -35.63 3.00 -29.53
N ILE A 401 -34.58 3.69 -29.99
CA ILE A 401 -34.28 3.89 -31.41
C ILE A 401 -32.80 3.58 -31.65
N GLY A 402 -32.52 2.30 -31.90
CA GLY A 402 -31.48 1.82 -32.82
C GLY A 402 -30.03 1.88 -32.37
N ASP A 403 -29.44 0.68 -32.21
CA ASP A 403 -28.03 0.35 -32.48
C ASP A 403 -26.94 1.12 -31.71
N ASN A 404 -26.97 1.12 -30.38
CA ASN A 404 -25.79 1.50 -29.59
C ASN A 404 -25.10 0.35 -28.87
N CYS A 405 -25.69 -0.84 -28.79
CA CYS A 405 -25.03 -2.00 -28.18
C CYS A 405 -23.95 -2.53 -29.13
N ASN A 406 -22.69 -2.15 -28.88
CA ASN A 406 -21.59 -2.43 -29.80
C ASN A 406 -20.87 -3.76 -29.47
N GLU A 407 -21.14 -4.35 -28.30
CA GLU A 407 -20.56 -5.61 -27.80
C GLU A 407 -19.01 -5.59 -27.74
N ASP A 408 -18.41 -4.44 -27.44
CA ASP A 408 -16.96 -4.26 -27.41
C ASP A 408 -16.31 -4.49 -26.02
N GLU A 409 -17.11 -4.94 -25.06
CA GLU A 409 -16.75 -5.20 -23.64
C GLU A 409 -16.59 -3.93 -22.79
N ILE A 410 -16.96 -2.75 -23.29
CA ILE A 410 -16.99 -1.48 -22.56
C ILE A 410 -18.42 -0.95 -22.56
N CYS A 411 -19.00 -0.77 -21.37
CA CYS A 411 -20.34 -0.17 -21.26
C CYS A 411 -20.25 1.34 -21.54
N ASP A 412 -20.58 1.73 -22.77
CA ASP A 412 -20.54 3.12 -23.19
C ASP A 412 -21.70 3.92 -22.58
N ALA A 413 -21.52 5.24 -22.41
CA ALA A 413 -22.56 6.13 -21.87
C ALA A 413 -23.88 6.15 -22.67
N ASN A 414 -23.90 5.55 -23.86
CA ASN A 414 -25.07 5.45 -24.72
C ASN A 414 -25.66 4.02 -24.79
N GLU A 415 -25.14 3.10 -23.99
CA GLU A 415 -25.59 1.71 -23.90
C GLU A 415 -26.45 1.52 -22.65
N GLY A 416 -27.62 0.89 -22.83
CA GLY A 416 -28.54 0.57 -21.73
C GLY A 416 -28.37 -0.87 -21.26
N CYS A 417 -29.03 -1.24 -20.15
CA CYS A 417 -28.95 -2.58 -19.54
C CYS A 417 -29.43 -3.74 -20.40
N THR A 418 -29.98 -3.47 -21.59
CA THR A 418 -30.24 -4.51 -22.59
C THR A 418 -28.98 -4.93 -23.36
N CYS A 419 -27.84 -4.26 -23.15
CA CYS A 419 -26.56 -4.58 -23.76
C CYS A 419 -25.70 -5.48 -22.86
N ARG A 420 -24.99 -6.45 -23.46
CA ARG A 420 -24.31 -7.52 -22.72
C ARG A 420 -23.06 -7.05 -21.97
N ASP A 421 -22.29 -6.15 -22.56
CA ASP A 421 -21.10 -5.53 -21.95
C ASP A 421 -21.43 -4.59 -20.79
N CYS A 422 -22.68 -4.15 -20.69
CA CYS A 422 -23.22 -3.43 -19.52
C CYS A 422 -23.69 -4.33 -18.37
N ASP A 423 -23.77 -5.66 -18.53
CA ASP A 423 -24.20 -6.56 -17.44
C ASP A 423 -23.24 -6.49 -16.24
N GLY A 424 -23.77 -6.17 -15.06
CA GLY A 424 -23.00 -5.98 -13.84
C GLY A 424 -22.23 -4.67 -13.74
N LYS A 425 -22.41 -3.74 -14.70
CA LYS A 425 -21.80 -2.41 -14.68
C LYS A 425 -22.78 -1.38 -14.10
N GLN A 426 -22.25 -0.41 -13.38
CA GLN A 426 -23.04 0.68 -12.80
C GLN A 426 -23.25 1.84 -13.79
N ASP A 427 -22.50 1.87 -14.89
CA ASP A 427 -22.34 3.06 -15.74
C ASP A 427 -23.66 3.58 -16.36
N SER A 428 -24.67 2.71 -16.52
CA SER A 428 -26.01 3.07 -17.02
C SER A 428 -27.08 3.11 -15.93
N CYS A 429 -26.70 3.07 -14.64
CA CYS A 429 -27.61 2.86 -13.51
C CYS A 429 -27.39 3.81 -12.32
N ASP A 430 -28.46 4.05 -11.56
CA ASP A 430 -28.44 4.86 -10.35
C ASP A 430 -27.51 4.28 -9.28
N TYR A 431 -27.06 5.14 -8.36
CA TYR A 431 -26.12 4.78 -7.30
C TYR A 431 -26.60 3.56 -6.47
N GLY A 432 -25.80 2.49 -6.46
CA GLY A 432 -26.10 1.23 -5.76
C GLY A 432 -26.85 0.18 -6.60
N SER A 433 -27.25 0.52 -7.82
CA SER A 433 -27.77 -0.42 -8.81
C SER A 433 -26.73 -0.73 -9.89
N ILE A 434 -26.78 -1.93 -10.44
CA ILE A 434 -26.00 -2.41 -11.56
C ILE A 434 -26.96 -2.79 -12.69
N CYS A 435 -26.51 -2.64 -13.94
CA CYS A 435 -27.27 -3.11 -15.09
C CYS A 435 -27.39 -4.63 -15.03
N SER A 436 -28.59 -5.14 -15.36
CA SER A 436 -28.78 -6.57 -15.56
C SER A 436 -29.34 -6.84 -16.95
N GLU A 437 -28.57 -7.55 -17.78
CA GLU A 437 -28.99 -8.03 -19.12
C GLU A 437 -30.28 -8.86 -18.99
N PHE A 438 -30.40 -9.63 -17.90
CA PHE A 438 -31.55 -10.50 -17.65
C PHE A 438 -32.86 -9.71 -17.44
N PHE A 439 -32.79 -8.56 -16.76
CA PHE A 439 -33.97 -7.72 -16.51
C PHE A 439 -34.14 -6.60 -17.55
N GLY A 440 -33.11 -6.31 -18.34
CA GLY A 440 -33.09 -5.18 -19.27
C GLY A 440 -33.21 -3.83 -18.55
N ALA A 441 -32.85 -3.78 -17.26
CA ALA A 441 -33.01 -2.63 -16.39
C ALA A 441 -31.98 -2.66 -15.25
N CYS A 442 -31.88 -1.55 -14.53
CA CYS A 442 -31.05 -1.44 -13.33
C CYS A 442 -31.65 -2.24 -12.18
N ALA A 443 -30.85 -3.11 -11.58
CA ALA A 443 -31.19 -3.90 -10.42
C ALA A 443 -30.19 -3.63 -9.29
N CYS A 444 -30.59 -3.78 -8.04
CA CYS A 444 -29.64 -3.61 -6.94
C CYS A 444 -28.60 -4.72 -6.94
N ASP A 445 -27.36 -4.38 -6.58
CA ASP A 445 -26.31 -5.38 -6.38
C ASP A 445 -26.67 -6.32 -5.21
N TYR A 446 -26.02 -7.48 -5.13
CA TYR A 446 -26.32 -8.51 -4.15
C TYR A 446 -26.27 -7.99 -2.71
N GLY A 447 -27.36 -8.19 -1.96
CA GLY A 447 -27.47 -7.78 -0.55
C GLY A 447 -28.08 -6.40 -0.32
N PHE A 448 -28.56 -5.75 -1.37
CA PHE A 448 -29.28 -4.48 -1.31
C PHE A 448 -30.76 -4.68 -1.69
N THR A 449 -31.65 -3.90 -1.07
CA THR A 449 -33.09 -3.89 -1.38
C THR A 449 -33.41 -2.65 -2.21
N LEU A 450 -34.10 -2.80 -3.34
CA LEU A 450 -34.62 -1.67 -4.10
C LEU A 450 -35.76 -0.99 -3.32
N CYS A 451 -35.50 0.22 -2.88
CA CYS A 451 -36.41 1.04 -2.08
C CYS A 451 -36.96 2.17 -2.90
N ARG A 452 -38.25 2.46 -2.71
CA ARG A 452 -38.93 3.55 -3.41
C ARG A 452 -39.39 4.63 -2.46
N ASP A 453 -38.98 5.86 -2.72
CA ASP A 453 -39.45 7.08 -2.05
C ASP A 453 -40.13 8.00 -3.07
N GLY A 454 -41.45 7.83 -3.22
CA GLY A 454 -42.21 8.50 -4.27
C GLY A 454 -41.86 7.96 -5.66
N GLU A 455 -41.29 8.80 -6.52
CA GLU A 455 -40.89 8.43 -7.89
C GLU A 455 -39.43 7.91 -7.97
N ILE A 456 -38.62 8.14 -6.94
CA ILE A 456 -37.18 7.82 -6.92
C ILE A 456 -37.00 6.39 -6.40
N SER A 457 -36.15 5.61 -7.08
CA SER A 457 -35.74 4.26 -6.66
C SER A 457 -34.27 4.27 -6.28
N TYR A 458 -33.88 3.58 -5.20
CA TYR A 458 -32.48 3.49 -4.79
C TYR A 458 -32.22 2.18 -4.03
N CYS A 459 -30.95 1.76 -3.97
CA CYS A 459 -30.57 0.50 -3.34
C CYS A 459 -30.12 0.70 -1.89
N ASN A 460 -30.89 0.20 -0.93
CA ASN A 460 -30.54 0.28 0.48
C ASN A 460 -29.77 -0.95 0.94
N LEU A 461 -28.69 -0.75 1.70
CA LEU A 461 -27.89 -1.85 2.25
C LEU A 461 -28.72 -2.65 3.26
N GLY A 462 -28.88 -3.95 3.01
CA GLY A 462 -29.67 -4.87 3.83
C GLY A 462 -31.11 -5.07 3.34
N ASN A 463 -31.91 -5.78 4.15
CA ASN A 463 -33.17 -6.40 3.69
C ASN A 463 -34.42 -5.53 3.91
N THR A 464 -34.27 -4.24 4.24
CA THR A 464 -35.38 -3.35 4.62
C THR A 464 -35.19 -1.96 4.05
N CYS A 465 -36.27 -1.33 3.59
CA CYS A 465 -36.29 0.11 3.34
C CYS A 465 -36.46 0.91 4.64
N PRO A 466 -35.92 2.14 4.72
CA PRO A 466 -36.20 3.07 5.80
C PRO A 466 -37.71 3.25 6.04
N SER A 467 -38.07 3.53 7.30
CA SER A 467 -39.46 3.66 7.73
C SER A 467 -40.20 4.75 6.93
N GLY A 468 -41.22 4.35 6.16
CA GLY A 468 -41.99 5.25 5.29
C GLY A 468 -41.95 4.91 3.80
N GLN A 469 -41.05 4.00 3.40
CA GLN A 469 -40.88 3.57 2.00
C GLN A 469 -41.39 2.15 1.76
N ILE A 470 -41.72 1.86 0.50
CA ILE A 470 -42.26 0.56 0.08
C ILE A 470 -41.18 -0.26 -0.64
N PRO A 471 -40.84 -1.47 -0.16
CA PRO A 471 -40.02 -2.42 -0.90
C PRO A 471 -40.85 -3.07 -2.02
N GLY A 472 -40.28 -3.16 -3.23
CA GLY A 472 -40.76 -4.03 -4.30
C GLY A 472 -42.11 -3.71 -4.95
N ASN A 473 -42.32 -4.26 -6.14
CA ASN A 473 -43.56 -4.22 -6.91
C ASN A 473 -44.49 -5.34 -6.42
N ASN A 474 -45.49 -5.05 -5.57
CA ASN A 474 -46.46 -6.06 -5.10
C ASN A 474 -47.29 -6.70 -6.26
N ASN A 475 -46.70 -7.63 -7.02
CA ASN A 475 -47.25 -8.25 -8.22
C ASN A 475 -47.65 -9.72 -7.98
N GLY A 476 -47.35 -10.27 -6.80
CA GLY A 476 -47.68 -11.63 -6.40
C GLY A 476 -46.64 -12.69 -6.78
N THR A 477 -45.48 -12.28 -7.29
CA THR A 477 -44.33 -13.14 -7.62
C THR A 477 -43.07 -12.63 -6.94
N CYS A 478 -42.28 -13.54 -6.37
CA CYS A 478 -41.05 -13.20 -5.66
C CYS A 478 -39.92 -12.91 -6.67
N ASP A 479 -39.67 -11.65 -6.98
CA ASP A 479 -38.77 -11.23 -8.05
C ASP A 479 -37.32 -11.05 -7.56
N PHE A 480 -36.38 -11.77 -8.18
CA PHE A 480 -34.95 -11.73 -7.82
C PHE A 480 -34.35 -10.33 -7.97
N GLY A 481 -33.75 -9.81 -6.90
CA GLY A 481 -33.13 -8.47 -6.87
C GLY A 481 -34.11 -7.30 -6.73
N ILE A 482 -35.42 -7.56 -6.71
CA ILE A 482 -36.47 -6.54 -6.58
C ILE A 482 -37.20 -6.70 -5.24
N ASP A 483 -37.56 -7.94 -4.88
CA ASP A 483 -38.19 -8.24 -3.60
C ASP A 483 -37.17 -8.63 -2.53
N GLY A 484 -37.36 -8.12 -1.31
CA GLY A 484 -36.65 -8.64 -0.13
C GLY A 484 -37.46 -9.74 0.56
N CYS A 485 -36.87 -10.49 1.48
CA CYS A 485 -37.59 -11.50 2.30
C CYS A 485 -38.76 -10.96 3.15
N LEU A 486 -38.91 -9.64 3.22
CA LEU A 486 -40.04 -8.98 3.88
C LEU A 486 -41.15 -8.58 2.90
N SER A 487 -40.93 -8.77 1.59
CA SER A 487 -41.96 -8.59 0.58
C SER A 487 -43.10 -9.57 0.84
N PRO A 488 -44.37 -9.14 0.77
CA PRO A 488 -45.53 -10.03 0.84
C PRO A 488 -45.49 -11.15 -0.19
N ASP A 489 -44.77 -10.94 -1.29
CA ASP A 489 -44.68 -11.85 -2.42
C ASP A 489 -43.63 -12.96 -2.23
N CYS A 490 -42.79 -12.87 -1.18
CA CYS A 490 -41.70 -13.82 -0.88
C CYS A 490 -41.91 -14.59 0.44
N PRO A 491 -42.64 -15.73 0.42
CA PRO A 491 -42.83 -16.55 1.61
C PRO A 491 -41.53 -17.25 2.05
N ASP A 492 -41.48 -17.63 3.34
CA ASP A 492 -40.38 -18.42 3.89
C ASP A 492 -40.10 -19.68 3.04
N GLY A 493 -38.84 -19.90 2.71
CA GLY A 493 -38.36 -20.95 1.81
C GLY A 493 -38.11 -20.51 0.36
N SER A 494 -38.44 -19.27 -0.01
CA SER A 494 -38.12 -18.72 -1.33
C SER A 494 -36.60 -18.48 -1.45
N GLN A 495 -36.01 -18.95 -2.55
CA GLN A 495 -34.58 -18.85 -2.82
C GLN A 495 -34.25 -17.60 -3.66
N ASP A 496 -35.22 -17.11 -4.43
CA ASP A 496 -35.02 -16.08 -5.46
C ASP A 496 -34.66 -14.70 -4.91
N THR A 497 -34.73 -14.47 -3.60
CA THR A 497 -34.34 -13.17 -3.01
C THR A 497 -33.10 -13.25 -2.14
N CYS A 498 -32.41 -14.38 -2.18
CA CYS A 498 -31.27 -14.67 -1.31
C CYS A 498 -30.09 -15.25 -2.11
N VAL A 499 -28.86 -15.04 -1.63
CA VAL A 499 -27.64 -15.57 -2.28
C VAL A 499 -27.77 -17.07 -2.49
N LEU A 500 -27.24 -17.57 -3.61
CA LEU A 500 -27.24 -18.99 -3.98
C LEU A 500 -26.88 -19.87 -2.77
N GLY A 501 -27.83 -20.70 -2.32
CA GLY A 501 -27.68 -21.56 -1.12
C GLY A 501 -28.26 -20.99 0.19
N THR A 502 -29.00 -19.89 0.15
CA THR A 502 -29.73 -19.33 1.30
C THR A 502 -31.21 -19.14 0.96
N TYR A 503 -32.10 -19.15 1.96
CA TYR A 503 -33.56 -19.05 1.77
C TYR A 503 -34.15 -17.99 2.71
N CYS A 504 -35.28 -17.39 2.32
CA CYS A 504 -36.02 -16.52 3.24
C CYS A 504 -36.53 -17.31 4.45
N MET A 505 -36.21 -16.84 5.65
CA MET A 505 -36.80 -17.31 6.90
C MET A 505 -37.03 -16.15 7.86
N ASN A 506 -38.28 -15.94 8.27
CA ASN A 506 -38.71 -14.86 9.16
C ASN A 506 -38.23 -13.47 8.68
N GLY A 507 -38.35 -13.18 7.39
CA GLY A 507 -38.00 -11.87 6.84
C GLY A 507 -36.50 -11.64 6.62
N LYS A 508 -35.67 -12.69 6.70
CA LYS A 508 -34.22 -12.60 6.47
C LYS A 508 -33.71 -13.76 5.63
N CYS A 509 -32.69 -13.51 4.81
CA CYS A 509 -31.95 -14.58 4.16
C CYS A 509 -31.15 -15.36 5.20
N SER A 510 -31.39 -16.66 5.28
CA SER A 510 -30.70 -17.57 6.19
C SER A 510 -30.09 -18.72 5.40
N SER A 511 -28.83 -19.03 5.70
CA SER A 511 -28.14 -20.22 5.17
C SER A 511 -28.55 -21.53 5.84
N VAL A 512 -29.52 -21.47 6.75
CA VAL A 512 -30.02 -22.65 7.43
C VAL A 512 -31.07 -23.29 6.52
N GLU A 513 -30.68 -24.35 5.81
CA GLU A 513 -31.61 -25.26 5.15
C GLU A 513 -32.73 -25.67 6.14
N ALA A 514 -33.95 -25.78 5.62
CA ALA A 514 -35.08 -26.35 6.36
C ALA A 514 -34.75 -27.75 6.93
N PRO A 515 -35.66 -28.34 7.74
CA PRO A 515 -35.53 -28.79 9.15
C PRO A 515 -34.32 -29.69 9.49
N PRO A 516 -34.02 -29.94 10.79
CA PRO A 516 -32.68 -30.23 11.28
C PRO A 516 -32.14 -31.58 10.79
N ILE A 517 -31.18 -31.54 9.88
CA ILE A 517 -30.16 -32.58 9.76
C ILE A 517 -29.05 -32.26 10.75
N THR A 518 -28.77 -33.20 11.65
CA THR A 518 -27.66 -33.16 12.61
C THR A 518 -26.32 -33.04 11.89
N LEU A 519 -25.86 -31.81 11.66
CA LEU A 519 -24.52 -31.53 11.17
C LEU A 519 -23.50 -31.93 12.24
N GLY A 520 -22.56 -32.79 11.87
CA GLY A 520 -21.43 -33.18 12.71
C GLY A 520 -20.49 -32.00 13.01
N ASN A 521 -19.55 -32.22 13.93
CA ASN A 521 -18.47 -31.29 14.22
C ASN A 521 -17.14 -31.89 13.75
N CYS A 522 -16.22 -31.05 13.25
CA CYS A 522 -14.85 -31.47 13.00
C CYS A 522 -14.02 -31.31 14.28
N LYS A 523 -13.54 -32.42 14.84
CA LYS A 523 -12.62 -32.43 15.97
C LYS A 523 -11.19 -32.51 15.45
N ILE A 524 -10.39 -31.48 15.71
CA ILE A 524 -8.98 -31.43 15.31
C ILE A 524 -8.13 -31.85 16.52
N THR A 525 -7.23 -32.81 16.33
CA THR A 525 -6.21 -33.21 17.31
C THR A 525 -4.82 -32.89 16.80
N GLN A 526 -3.98 -32.34 17.67
CA GLN A 526 -2.58 -32.01 17.38
C GLN A 526 -1.65 -32.90 18.20
N GLU A 527 -0.69 -33.52 17.53
CA GLU A 527 0.41 -34.28 18.14
C GLU A 527 1.74 -33.58 17.83
N VAL A 528 2.53 -33.26 18.85
CA VAL A 528 3.90 -32.75 18.65
C VAL A 528 4.82 -33.95 18.47
N ILE A 529 5.32 -34.16 17.26
CA ILE A 529 6.24 -35.26 16.93
C ILE A 529 7.65 -34.91 17.38
N THR A 530 8.07 -33.67 17.16
CA THR A 530 9.38 -33.17 17.57
C THR A 530 9.20 -31.73 18.03
N ASP A 531 9.61 -31.45 19.27
CA ASP A 531 9.58 -30.09 19.81
C ASP A 531 10.92 -29.38 19.58
N CYS A 532 10.94 -28.06 19.77
CA CYS A 532 12.17 -27.29 19.67
C CYS A 532 13.15 -27.73 20.76
N GLU A 533 14.23 -28.42 20.40
CA GLU A 533 15.37 -28.60 21.30
C GLU A 533 16.05 -27.24 21.58
N GLU A 534 16.59 -27.08 22.78
CA GLU A 534 17.29 -25.85 23.20
C GLU A 534 18.49 -25.59 22.27
N GLY A 535 18.33 -24.67 21.32
CA GLY A 535 19.38 -24.34 20.34
C GLY A 535 18.89 -23.99 18.93
N GLY A 536 17.57 -24.05 18.68
CA GLY A 536 17.01 -23.82 17.35
C GLY A 536 16.90 -25.13 16.57
N GLY A 537 15.76 -25.32 15.91
CA GLY A 537 15.41 -26.57 15.24
C GLY A 537 14.09 -26.45 14.50
N ILE A 538 13.55 -27.59 14.06
CA ILE A 538 12.26 -27.68 13.37
C ILE A 538 11.26 -28.32 14.33
N LYS A 539 10.19 -27.61 14.67
CA LYS A 539 9.05 -28.18 15.40
C LYS A 539 8.18 -28.92 14.39
N THR A 540 8.02 -30.23 14.57
CA THR A 540 7.18 -31.04 13.69
C THR A 540 5.88 -31.36 14.43
N ILE A 541 4.75 -30.90 13.90
CA ILE A 541 3.41 -31.17 14.42
C ILE A 541 2.62 -31.99 13.42
N ARG A 542 1.84 -32.94 13.91
CA ARG A 542 0.86 -33.69 13.13
C ARG A 542 -0.53 -33.23 13.54
N ILE A 543 -1.38 -32.97 12.56
CA ILE A 543 -2.75 -32.52 12.76
C ILE A 543 -3.66 -33.57 12.15
N THR A 544 -4.62 -34.07 12.92
CA THR A 544 -5.61 -35.03 12.44
C THR A 544 -7.01 -34.46 12.67
N GLY A 545 -7.82 -34.38 11.62
CA GLY A 545 -9.23 -34.01 11.72
C GLY A 545 -10.12 -35.26 11.80
N THR A 546 -11.11 -35.26 12.68
CA THR A 546 -12.12 -36.32 12.79
C THR A 546 -13.52 -35.74 12.84
N TRP A 547 -14.37 -36.09 11.88
CA TRP A 547 -15.76 -35.66 11.84
C TRP A 547 -16.66 -36.49 12.77
N THR A 548 -17.53 -35.85 13.55
CA THR A 548 -18.40 -36.53 14.53
C THR A 548 -19.87 -36.68 14.08
N GLY A 549 -20.21 -36.35 12.84
CA GLY A 549 -21.57 -36.47 12.32
C GLY A 549 -21.88 -37.85 11.75
N GLU A 550 -23.12 -38.30 11.92
CA GLU A 550 -23.66 -39.51 11.26
C GLU A 550 -24.21 -39.15 9.88
N GLY A 551 -23.83 -39.89 8.83
CA GLY A 551 -24.33 -39.70 7.46
C GLY A 551 -23.25 -39.73 6.38
N GLU A 552 -23.66 -39.63 5.11
CA GLU A 552 -22.72 -39.52 3.99
C GLU A 552 -21.93 -38.20 4.06
N CYS A 553 -20.63 -38.30 3.85
CA CYS A 553 -19.66 -37.24 4.10
C CYS A 553 -19.72 -36.16 2.99
N GLY A 554 -20.34 -35.01 3.28
CA GLY A 554 -20.30 -33.83 2.42
C GLY A 554 -18.93 -33.13 2.40
N GLN A 555 -18.77 -32.04 1.66
CA GLN A 555 -17.48 -31.35 1.45
C GLN A 555 -16.79 -30.93 2.76
N ALA A 556 -17.53 -30.47 3.77
CA ALA A 556 -16.97 -30.08 5.06
C ALA A 556 -16.36 -31.27 5.82
N CYS A 557 -17.05 -32.42 5.79
CA CYS A 557 -16.54 -33.67 6.34
C CYS A 557 -15.32 -34.18 5.54
N GLN A 558 -15.35 -34.06 4.21
CA GLN A 558 -14.20 -34.44 3.37
C GLN A 558 -12.99 -33.57 3.67
N LYS A 559 -13.16 -32.24 3.83
CA LYS A 559 -12.07 -31.33 4.24
C LYS A 559 -11.56 -31.64 5.64
N CYS A 560 -12.45 -31.96 6.58
CA CYS A 560 -12.06 -32.37 7.94
C CYS A 560 -11.21 -33.64 7.91
N ASN A 561 -11.63 -34.66 7.15
CA ASN A 561 -10.94 -35.93 7.05
C ASN A 561 -9.72 -35.88 6.11
N ALA A 562 -9.64 -34.89 5.22
CA ALA A 562 -8.52 -34.63 4.32
C ALA A 562 -7.44 -33.75 4.95
N MET A 563 -7.57 -33.36 6.23
CA MET A 563 -6.41 -32.96 7.03
C MET A 563 -5.54 -34.20 7.21
N ASP A 564 -4.76 -34.45 6.17
CA ASP A 564 -3.94 -35.63 5.99
C ASP A 564 -2.91 -35.70 7.12
N ASP A 565 -2.54 -36.91 7.51
CA ASP A 565 -1.66 -37.23 8.65
C ASP A 565 -0.18 -36.81 8.42
N THR A 566 0.00 -35.85 7.50
CA THR A 566 1.26 -35.32 7.03
C THR A 566 1.83 -34.37 8.09
N PRO A 567 3.05 -34.66 8.59
CA PRO A 567 3.71 -33.78 9.53
C PRO A 567 3.97 -32.39 8.91
N ILE A 568 3.53 -31.34 9.61
CA ILE A 568 3.84 -29.95 9.28
C ILE A 568 5.08 -29.55 10.07
N THR A 569 6.08 -29.05 9.36
CA THR A 569 7.32 -28.53 9.95
C THR A 569 7.24 -27.02 10.09
N VAL A 570 7.34 -26.53 11.32
CA VAL A 570 7.41 -25.10 11.64
C VAL A 570 8.83 -24.80 12.10
N PRO A 571 9.56 -23.87 11.46
CA PRO A 571 10.87 -23.45 11.97
C PRO A 571 10.67 -22.81 13.35
N CYS A 572 11.40 -23.30 14.34
CA CYS A 572 11.40 -22.66 15.66
C CYS A 572 11.92 -21.22 15.48
N PRO A 573 11.34 -20.22 16.17
CA PRO A 573 11.85 -18.86 16.11
C PRO A 573 13.35 -18.92 16.44
N ALA A 574 14.17 -18.49 15.48
CA ALA A 574 15.61 -18.43 15.68
C ALA A 574 15.83 -17.45 16.83
N GLN A 575 16.05 -17.97 18.04
CA GLN A 575 16.71 -17.18 19.05
C GLN A 575 18.10 -16.95 18.49
N VAL A 576 18.31 -15.77 17.90
CA VAL A 576 19.65 -15.29 17.58
C VAL A 576 20.34 -15.12 18.93
N GLN A 577 20.91 -16.19 19.46
CA GLN A 577 21.99 -16.09 20.41
C GLN A 577 23.10 -15.41 19.64
N LEU A 578 23.11 -14.07 19.71
CA LEU A 578 24.28 -13.31 19.31
C LEU A 578 25.44 -13.92 20.12
N PRO A 579 26.43 -14.56 19.48
CA PRO A 579 27.51 -15.27 20.20
C PRO A 579 28.38 -14.32 21.05
N PHE A 580 28.08 -13.03 21.01
CA PHE A 580 28.73 -11.95 21.74
C PHE A 580 27.96 -11.51 23.01
N PHE A 581 26.76 -12.03 23.26
CA PHE A 581 25.93 -11.68 24.44
C PHE A 581 25.73 -12.86 25.40
N ASP A 582 26.70 -13.77 25.50
CA ASP A 582 26.78 -14.56 26.73
C ASP A 582 27.02 -13.60 27.91
N TYR A 583 26.47 -13.88 29.08
CA TYR A 583 26.63 -13.05 30.27
C TYR A 583 28.13 -12.86 30.61
N ILE A 584 28.95 -13.85 30.26
CA ILE A 584 30.42 -13.79 30.34
C ILE A 584 30.99 -12.72 29.40
N GLY A 585 30.50 -12.64 28.17
CA GLY A 585 30.89 -11.63 27.17
C GLY A 585 30.51 -10.21 27.60
N ILE A 586 29.32 -10.03 28.18
CA ILE A 586 28.87 -8.75 28.76
C ILE A 586 29.77 -8.35 29.93
N ILE A 587 30.03 -9.26 30.87
CA ILE A 587 30.91 -8.99 32.02
C ILE A 587 32.34 -8.66 31.55
N ALA A 588 32.88 -9.41 30.59
CA ALA A 588 34.22 -9.16 30.03
C ALA A 588 34.31 -7.78 29.35
N THR A 589 33.28 -7.39 28.61
CA THR A 589 33.22 -6.10 27.91
C THR A 589 33.12 -4.93 28.89
N ILE A 590 32.22 -5.02 29.88
CA ILE A 590 32.11 -4.03 30.96
C ILE A 590 33.44 -3.91 31.72
N THR A 591 34.08 -5.04 32.02
CA THR A 591 35.38 -5.08 32.70
C THR A 591 36.47 -4.40 31.87
N ALA A 592 36.53 -4.65 30.56
CA ALA A 592 37.48 -4.00 29.66
C ALA A 592 37.28 -2.48 29.60
N ILE A 593 36.03 -2.00 29.49
CA ILE A 593 35.69 -0.58 29.51
C ILE A 593 36.14 0.07 30.83
N VAL A 594 35.85 -0.57 31.96
CA VAL A 594 36.27 -0.09 33.29
C VAL A 594 37.80 -0.01 33.40
N ILE A 595 38.53 -1.03 32.93
CA ILE A 595 40.00 -1.03 32.93
C ILE A 595 40.55 0.11 32.08
N ILE A 596 40.03 0.31 30.86
CA ILE A 596 40.44 1.42 29.98
C ILE A 596 40.19 2.76 30.67
N TYR A 597 39.02 2.93 31.29
CA TYR A 597 38.67 4.17 31.99
C TYR A 597 39.60 4.44 33.18
N VAL A 598 39.90 3.41 33.97
CA VAL A 598 40.84 3.49 35.09
C VAL A 598 42.24 3.87 34.60
N LEU A 599 42.74 3.25 33.52
CA LEU A 599 44.04 3.57 32.93
C LEU A 599 44.12 5.01 32.43
N LEU A 600 43.04 5.52 31.82
CA LEU A 600 42.95 6.92 31.38
C LEU A 600 42.97 7.89 32.58
N VAL A 601 42.25 7.58 33.66
CA VAL A 601 42.24 8.38 34.89
C VAL A 601 43.61 8.39 35.58
N LEU A 602 44.29 7.24 35.66
CA LEU A 602 45.62 7.12 36.23
C LEU A 602 46.66 7.91 35.41
N LYS A 603 46.64 7.81 34.07
CA LYS A 603 47.49 8.63 33.19
C LYS A 603 47.27 10.14 33.41
N LYS A 604 46.02 10.58 33.64
CA LYS A 604 45.66 11.98 33.93
C LYS A 604 46.28 12.47 35.25
N LYS A 605 46.28 11.62 36.31
CA LYS A 605 46.90 11.94 37.61
C LYS A 605 48.43 12.03 37.53
N VAL A 606 49.09 11.14 36.77
CA VAL A 606 50.56 11.18 36.59
C VAL A 606 51.01 12.44 35.85
N LYS A 607 50.30 12.86 34.80
CA LYS A 607 50.61 14.12 34.09
C LYS A 607 50.50 15.36 34.99
N ARG A 608 49.50 15.42 35.89
CA ARG A 608 49.35 16.55 36.83
C ARG A 608 50.51 16.66 37.82
N LYS A 609 51.05 15.54 38.32
CA LYS A 609 52.21 15.55 39.23
C LYS A 609 53.51 16.03 38.54
N LYS A 610 53.71 15.76 37.25
CA LYS A 610 54.90 16.24 36.51
C LYS A 610 54.89 17.75 36.27
N ILE A 611 53.72 18.37 36.10
CA ILE A 611 53.60 19.82 35.86
C ILE A 611 53.80 20.61 37.17
N GLY A 612 53.38 20.08 38.32
CA GLY A 612 53.58 20.73 39.63
C GLY A 612 55.05 20.79 40.09
N LYS A 613 55.91 19.85 39.66
CA LYS A 613 57.34 19.84 40.01
C LYS A 613 58.22 20.78 39.18
N LYS A 614 57.74 21.32 38.06
CA LYS A 614 58.48 22.30 37.23
C LYS A 614 58.22 23.76 37.62
N LYS A 615 57.39 24.02 38.64
CA LYS A 615 57.06 25.36 39.15
C LYS A 615 57.62 25.62 40.57
N LYS A 616 58.63 24.88 40.99
CA LYS A 616 59.44 25.20 42.18
C LYS A 616 60.88 25.41 41.78
#